data_AF-A0AAV6YP59-F1
#
_entry.id   AF-A0AAV6YP59-F1
#
_cell.length_a   1.000
_cell.length_b   1.000
_cell.length_c   1.000
_cell.angle_alpha   90.00
_cell.angle_beta   90.00
_cell.angle_gamma   90.00
#
_symmetry.space_group_name_H-M   'P 1'
#
loop_
_entity.id
_entity.type
_entity.pdbx_description
1 polymer ?
#
loop_
_entity_poly.entity_id
_entity_poly.type
_entity_poly.pdbx_seq_one_letter_code
_entity_poly.pdbx_strand_id
1 'polypeptide(L)'
;SGGDIYWSPSLVSSKGSSSASIELTAYVLLALSTAPTANDLQKASKIVSWLTKQQNSDGGFSSTQDTVVAIQALAKYTSKTFNPNGNVIVTVSKGKDTLNQLKVNEKNRLLLQKMPLPDIPGEYDLHIEGTGCVFIQSVLKYNEALLPRPDTFSITAKIVNCGENAAVFYLNIVVR
;
A
#
# COMPACT_ATOMS: atom_id res chain seq x y z
N SER A 1 6.07 -3.62 5.34
CA SER A 1 6.22 -2.77 4.14
C SER A 1 4.86 -2.64 3.45
N GLY A 2 4.14 -1.57 3.77
CA GLY A 2 2.89 -1.21 3.10
C GLY A 2 3.17 -0.11 2.09
N GLY A 3 2.63 -0.27 0.90
CA GLY A 3 2.79 0.64 -0.21
C GLY A 3 1.92 0.15 -1.36
N ASP A 4 1.35 1.10 -2.08
CA ASP A 4 0.55 0.85 -3.28
C ASP A 4 1.48 0.52 -4.45
N ILE A 5 1.08 -0.39 -5.32
CA ILE A 5 1.80 -0.70 -6.57
C ILE A 5 0.84 -0.47 -7.73
N TYR A 6 1.29 0.28 -8.74
CA TYR A 6 0.53 0.55 -9.96
C TYR A 6 1.48 0.77 -11.13
N TRP A 7 0.93 0.70 -12.34
CA TRP A 7 1.64 0.98 -13.58
C TRP A 7 0.98 2.16 -14.29
N SER A 8 1.81 3.00 -14.91
CA SER A 8 1.37 4.10 -15.76
C SER A 8 2.16 4.11 -17.06
N PRO A 9 1.57 4.54 -18.19
CA PRO A 9 2.29 4.67 -19.45
C PRO A 9 3.37 5.75 -19.36
N SER A 10 4.58 5.46 -19.86
CA SER A 10 5.73 6.38 -19.83
C SER A 10 5.65 7.56 -20.83
N LEU A 11 4.47 7.93 -21.31
CA LEU A 11 4.37 8.91 -22.39
C LEU A 11 4.83 10.30 -21.94
N VAL A 12 5.70 10.90 -22.75
CA VAL A 12 6.46 12.17 -22.60
C VAL A 12 5.57 13.43 -22.48
N SER A 13 4.26 13.27 -22.30
CA SER A 13 3.32 14.37 -22.08
C SER A 13 2.69 14.22 -20.70
N SER A 14 2.81 15.28 -19.90
CA SER A 14 2.57 15.45 -18.46
C SER A 14 1.29 14.87 -17.80
N LYS A 15 0.50 14.05 -18.46
CA LYS A 15 -0.60 13.29 -17.89
C LYS A 15 -0.74 11.95 -18.63
N GLY A 16 -0.08 10.90 -18.17
CA GLY A 16 -0.61 9.55 -18.42
C GLY A 16 -2.06 9.55 -17.95
N SER A 17 -3.01 9.18 -18.82
CA SER A 17 -4.43 9.24 -18.44
C SER A 17 -4.64 8.31 -17.23
N SER A 18 -5.38 8.80 -16.22
CA SER A 18 -5.74 7.98 -15.05
C SER A 18 -6.37 6.67 -15.51
N SER A 19 -7.20 6.74 -16.55
CA SER A 19 -7.84 5.63 -17.23
C SER A 19 -6.85 4.55 -17.73
N ALA A 20 -5.84 4.91 -18.52
CA ALA A 20 -4.86 3.94 -19.04
C ALA A 20 -4.03 3.31 -17.92
N SER A 21 -3.75 4.07 -16.86
CA SER A 21 -3.04 3.55 -15.68
C SER A 21 -3.88 2.54 -14.91
N ILE A 22 -5.19 2.80 -14.75
CA ILE A 22 -6.14 1.88 -14.12
C ILE A 22 -6.26 0.60 -14.94
N GLU A 23 -6.48 0.71 -16.26
CA GLU A 23 -6.61 -0.43 -17.15
C GLU A 23 -5.36 -1.31 -17.15
N LEU A 24 -4.17 -0.72 -17.35
CA LEU A 24 -2.90 -1.44 -17.35
C LEU A 24 -2.67 -2.16 -16.01
N THR A 25 -2.90 -1.46 -14.90
CA THR A 25 -2.75 -2.01 -13.56
C THR A 25 -3.74 -3.15 -13.30
N ALA A 26 -4.98 -3.05 -13.79
CA ALA A 26 -5.99 -4.08 -13.67
C ALA A 26 -5.64 -5.36 -14.46
N TYR A 27 -5.06 -5.23 -15.66
CA TYR A 27 -4.54 -6.39 -16.40
C TYR A 27 -3.41 -7.11 -15.66
N VAL A 28 -2.50 -6.36 -15.02
CA VAL A 28 -1.45 -6.97 -14.17
C VAL A 28 -2.07 -7.73 -12.99
N LEU A 29 -3.11 -7.17 -12.36
CA LEU A 29 -3.83 -7.85 -11.28
C LEU A 29 -4.51 -9.14 -11.76
N LEU A 30 -5.14 -9.14 -12.95
CA LEU A 30 -5.74 -10.34 -13.55
C LEU A 30 -4.69 -11.43 -13.78
N ALA A 31 -3.53 -11.06 -14.34
CA ALA A 31 -2.43 -11.99 -14.58
C ALA A 31 -1.96 -12.63 -13.26
N LEU A 32 -1.71 -11.81 -12.24
CA LEU A 32 -1.29 -12.29 -10.92
C LEU A 32 -2.36 -13.16 -10.23
N SER A 33 -3.64 -12.93 -10.50
CA SER A 33 -4.76 -13.61 -9.81
C SER A 33 -5.24 -14.90 -10.50
N THR A 34 -4.67 -15.29 -11.63
CA THR A 34 -5.14 -16.46 -12.40
C THR A 34 -4.73 -17.78 -11.74
N ALA A 35 -3.44 -17.94 -11.42
CA ALA A 35 -2.88 -19.08 -10.69
C ALA A 35 -1.85 -18.60 -9.66
N PRO A 36 -2.30 -17.88 -8.62
CA PRO A 36 -1.39 -17.14 -7.75
C PRO A 36 -0.63 -18.06 -6.78
N THR A 37 0.65 -17.77 -6.57
CA THR A 37 1.36 -18.19 -5.35
C THR A 37 1.00 -17.27 -4.18
N ALA A 38 1.40 -17.64 -2.95
CA ALA A 38 1.22 -16.76 -1.79
C ALA A 38 1.92 -15.40 -1.96
N ASN A 39 3.08 -15.38 -2.60
CA ASN A 39 3.82 -14.15 -2.91
C ASN A 39 3.08 -13.29 -3.96
N ASP A 40 2.44 -13.92 -4.94
CA ASP A 40 1.64 -13.20 -5.94
C ASP A 40 0.41 -12.56 -5.31
N LEU A 41 -0.28 -13.26 -4.38
CA LEU A 41 -1.38 -12.67 -3.61
C LEU A 41 -0.91 -11.49 -2.75
N GLN A 42 0.29 -11.58 -2.18
CA GLN A 42 0.89 -10.49 -1.41
C GLN A 42 1.15 -9.27 -2.31
N LYS A 43 1.72 -9.45 -3.51
CA LYS A 43 1.90 -8.35 -4.47
C LYS A 43 0.57 -7.80 -4.98
N ALA A 44 -0.35 -8.68 -5.34
CA ALA A 44 -1.69 -8.33 -5.79
C ALA A 44 -2.47 -7.51 -4.74
N SER A 45 -2.30 -7.80 -3.45
CA SER A 45 -2.93 -7.01 -2.38
C SER A 45 -2.54 -5.52 -2.43
N LYS A 46 -1.31 -5.20 -2.83
CA LYS A 46 -0.83 -3.81 -2.98
C LYS A 46 -1.44 -3.13 -4.20
N ILE A 47 -1.70 -3.90 -5.26
CA ILE A 47 -2.38 -3.41 -6.47
C ILE A 47 -3.87 -3.15 -6.16
N VAL A 48 -4.51 -4.05 -5.44
CA VAL A 48 -5.90 -3.91 -4.98
C VAL A 48 -6.07 -2.68 -4.09
N SER A 49 -5.13 -2.45 -3.16
CA SER A 49 -5.10 -1.24 -2.33
C SER A 49 -5.07 0.05 -3.16
N TRP A 50 -4.29 0.08 -4.24
CA TRP A 50 -4.25 1.23 -5.14
C TRP A 50 -5.54 1.38 -5.95
N LEU A 51 -6.01 0.30 -6.59
CA LEU A 51 -7.20 0.31 -7.45
C LEU A 51 -8.46 0.73 -6.67
N THR A 52 -8.64 0.21 -5.46
CA THR A 52 -9.81 0.58 -4.62
C THR A 52 -9.85 2.07 -4.29
N LYS A 53 -8.71 2.76 -4.24
CA LYS A 53 -8.64 4.23 -4.07
C LYS A 53 -8.97 5.01 -5.35
N GLN A 54 -8.95 4.37 -6.52
CA GLN A 54 -9.29 5.00 -7.80
C GLN A 54 -10.78 4.93 -8.12
N GLN A 55 -11.57 4.19 -7.34
CA GLN A 55 -13.00 4.04 -7.54
C GLN A 55 -13.72 5.36 -7.20
N ASN A 56 -14.67 5.76 -8.05
CA ASN A 56 -15.47 6.97 -7.87
C ASN A 56 -16.69 6.73 -6.96
N SER A 57 -17.46 7.79 -6.68
CA SER A 57 -18.65 7.73 -5.80
C SER A 57 -19.76 6.80 -6.30
N ASP A 58 -19.81 6.55 -7.61
CA ASP A 58 -20.83 5.72 -8.26
C ASP A 58 -20.38 4.24 -8.36
N GLY A 59 -19.20 3.92 -7.83
CA GLY A 59 -18.62 2.59 -7.88
C GLY A 59 -17.91 2.23 -9.19
N GLY A 60 -17.79 3.18 -10.13
CA GLY A 60 -17.05 3.03 -11.38
C GLY A 60 -15.62 3.58 -11.30
N PHE A 61 -14.92 3.57 -12.43
CA PHE A 61 -13.57 4.12 -12.60
C PHE A 61 -13.60 5.28 -13.61
N SER A 62 -12.46 5.65 -14.21
CA SER A 62 -12.33 6.84 -15.06
C SER A 62 -13.04 6.71 -16.42
N SER A 63 -13.25 5.50 -16.92
CA SER A 63 -13.89 5.22 -18.21
C SER A 63 -14.61 3.86 -18.19
N THR A 64 -15.37 3.53 -19.23
CA THR A 64 -16.08 2.24 -19.31
C THR A 64 -15.12 1.06 -19.37
N GLN A 65 -14.04 1.15 -20.16
CA GLN A 65 -13.11 0.04 -20.37
C GLN A 65 -12.32 -0.27 -19.09
N ASP A 66 -11.75 0.76 -18.46
CA ASP A 66 -11.02 0.59 -17.21
C ASP A 66 -11.93 0.08 -16.08
N THR A 67 -13.20 0.50 -16.05
CA THR A 67 -14.17 0.00 -15.08
C THR A 67 -14.40 -1.50 -15.23
N VAL A 68 -14.65 -1.97 -16.45
CA VAL A 68 -14.90 -3.40 -16.72
C VAL A 68 -13.70 -4.24 -16.31
N VAL A 69 -12.49 -3.88 -16.74
CA VAL A 69 -11.28 -4.65 -16.46
C VAL A 69 -10.92 -4.58 -14.98
N ALA A 70 -11.02 -3.41 -14.34
CA ALA A 70 -10.71 -3.25 -12.91
C ALA A 70 -11.67 -4.05 -12.03
N ILE A 71 -12.98 -3.99 -12.27
CA ILE A 71 -13.96 -4.77 -11.50
C ILE A 71 -13.73 -6.27 -11.71
N GLN A 72 -13.46 -6.71 -12.95
CA GLN A 72 -13.15 -8.11 -13.24
C GLN A 72 -11.88 -8.56 -12.49
N ALA A 73 -10.84 -7.73 -12.47
CA ALA A 73 -9.59 -8.01 -11.77
C ALA A 73 -9.79 -8.12 -10.25
N LEU A 74 -10.52 -7.17 -9.67
CA LEU A 74 -10.88 -7.18 -8.25
C LEU A 74 -11.68 -8.42 -7.89
N ALA A 75 -12.71 -8.76 -8.68
CA ALA A 75 -13.51 -9.97 -8.47
C ALA A 75 -12.67 -11.25 -8.56
N LYS A 76 -11.73 -11.33 -9.51
CA LYS A 76 -10.82 -12.46 -9.64
C LYS A 76 -9.90 -12.60 -8.42
N TYR A 77 -9.33 -11.50 -7.95
CA TYR A 77 -8.53 -11.49 -6.72
C TYR A 77 -9.37 -11.93 -5.51
N THR A 78 -10.56 -11.35 -5.33
CA THR A 78 -11.49 -11.69 -4.24
C THR A 78 -11.87 -13.17 -4.28
N SER A 79 -12.05 -13.78 -5.47
CA SER A 79 -12.34 -15.22 -5.58
C SER A 79 -11.22 -16.12 -5.03
N LYS A 80 -10.00 -15.60 -4.88
CA LYS A 80 -8.85 -16.34 -4.33
C LYS A 80 -8.64 -16.09 -2.84
N THR A 81 -9.08 -14.95 -2.31
CA THR A 81 -8.79 -14.54 -0.92
C THR A 81 -10.01 -14.56 -0.01
N PHE A 82 -11.21 -14.42 -0.57
CA PHE A 82 -12.44 -14.35 0.21
C PHE A 82 -12.90 -15.74 0.61
N ASN A 83 -13.18 -15.90 1.90
CA ASN A 83 -13.84 -17.07 2.45
C ASN A 83 -15.05 -16.60 3.28
N PRO A 84 -16.29 -16.99 2.93
CA PRO A 84 -17.47 -16.57 3.67
C PRO A 84 -17.44 -17.05 5.13
N ASN A 85 -16.93 -18.26 5.36
CA ASN A 85 -16.80 -18.87 6.69
C ASN A 85 -15.38 -18.74 7.25
N GLY A 86 -14.64 -17.72 6.80
CA GLY A 86 -13.27 -17.50 7.25
C GLY A 86 -13.20 -17.26 8.75
N ASN A 87 -12.28 -17.94 9.42
CA ASN A 87 -11.97 -17.77 10.83
C ASN A 87 -10.46 -18.00 11.01
N VAL A 88 -9.73 -16.91 11.18
CA VAL A 88 -8.28 -16.88 11.29
C VAL A 88 -7.89 -16.32 12.66
N ILE A 89 -6.94 -16.97 13.32
CA ILE A 89 -6.35 -16.52 14.58
C ILE A 89 -4.88 -16.20 14.29
N VAL A 90 -4.48 -14.96 14.61
CA VAL A 90 -3.11 -14.49 14.50
C VAL A 90 -2.55 -14.31 15.91
N THR A 91 -1.62 -15.16 16.30
CA THR A 91 -0.91 -15.09 17.58
C THR A 91 0.40 -14.35 17.38
N VAL A 92 0.64 -13.32 18.20
CA VAL A 92 1.88 -12.54 18.21
C VAL A 92 2.68 -12.93 19.44
N SER A 93 3.91 -13.41 19.25
CA SER A 93 4.81 -13.81 20.34
C SER A 93 6.16 -13.12 20.25
N LYS A 94 6.85 -13.03 21.39
CA LYS A 94 8.25 -12.63 21.50
C LYS A 94 8.99 -13.74 22.23
N GLY A 95 9.74 -14.55 21.50
CA GLY A 95 10.34 -15.77 22.06
C GLY A 95 9.26 -16.73 22.57
N LYS A 96 9.29 -17.07 23.86
CA LYS A 96 8.30 -17.97 24.47
C LYS A 96 7.03 -17.26 24.96
N ASP A 97 7.06 -15.93 25.03
CA ASP A 97 5.97 -15.16 25.60
C ASP A 97 4.94 -14.82 24.52
N THR A 98 3.71 -15.28 24.71
CA THR A 98 2.58 -14.87 23.87
C THR A 98 2.13 -13.49 24.30
N LEU A 99 2.23 -12.52 23.40
CA LEU A 99 1.88 -11.12 23.69
C LEU A 99 0.40 -10.87 23.50
N ASN A 100 -0.19 -11.35 22.39
CA ASN A 100 -1.60 -11.18 22.11
C ASN A 100 -2.10 -12.14 21.01
N GLN A 101 -3.42 -12.23 20.87
CA GLN A 101 -4.10 -12.93 19.80
C GLN A 101 -5.15 -12.04 19.13
N LEU A 102 -5.11 -11.96 17.81
CA LEU A 102 -6.08 -11.25 16.98
C LEU A 102 -6.93 -12.28 16.23
N LYS A 103 -8.25 -12.22 16.43
CA LYS A 103 -9.20 -13.12 15.76
C LYS A 103 -9.91 -12.38 14.65
N VAL A 104 -9.84 -12.90 13.43
CA VAL A 104 -10.50 -12.37 12.24
C VAL A 104 -11.53 -13.38 11.74
N ASN A 105 -12.80 -12.99 11.72
CA ASN A 105 -13.93 -13.80 11.29
C ASN A 105 -14.93 -12.96 10.48
N GLU A 106 -16.00 -13.58 10.00
CA GLU A 106 -17.06 -12.93 9.22
C GLU A 106 -17.56 -11.61 9.82
N LYS A 107 -17.73 -11.55 11.15
CA LYS A 107 -18.32 -10.39 11.85
C LYS A 107 -17.35 -9.21 11.99
N ASN A 108 -16.05 -9.45 11.95
CA ASN A 108 -15.03 -8.42 12.21
C ASN A 108 -13.96 -8.29 11.11
N ARG A 109 -14.10 -8.98 9.97
CA ARG A 109 -13.15 -8.89 8.84
C ARG A 109 -13.01 -7.51 8.21
N LEU A 110 -13.97 -6.61 8.44
CA LEU A 110 -13.94 -5.22 8.00
C LEU A 110 -13.33 -4.28 9.06
N LEU A 111 -13.09 -4.76 10.28
CA LEU A 111 -12.53 -3.98 11.37
C LEU A 111 -11.00 -4.06 11.33
N LEU A 112 -10.35 -2.90 11.28
CA LEU A 112 -8.91 -2.81 11.44
C LEU A 112 -8.52 -3.07 12.89
N GLN A 113 -7.83 -4.18 13.13
CA GLN A 113 -7.27 -4.54 14.43
C GLN A 113 -5.80 -4.12 14.48
N LYS A 114 -5.38 -3.43 15.54
CA LYS A 114 -4.02 -2.94 15.72
C LYS A 114 -3.49 -3.41 17.07
N MET A 115 -2.18 -3.65 17.12
CA MET A 115 -1.47 -4.00 18.33
C MET A 115 -0.11 -3.28 18.34
N PRO A 116 0.22 -2.52 19.38
CA PRO A 116 1.57 -2.01 19.57
C PRO A 116 2.51 -3.14 19.98
N LEU A 117 3.73 -3.12 19.45
CA LEU A 117 4.80 -4.02 19.86
C LEU A 117 5.65 -3.31 20.92
N PRO A 118 5.95 -3.95 22.06
CA PRO A 118 6.49 -3.27 23.24
C PRO A 118 7.95 -2.80 23.11
N ASP A 119 8.80 -3.54 22.41
CA ASP A 119 10.24 -3.34 22.39
C ASP A 119 10.75 -3.13 20.97
N ILE A 120 11.55 -2.08 20.78
CA ILE A 120 12.12 -1.75 19.47
C ILE A 120 13.60 -1.38 19.71
N PRO A 121 14.57 -2.14 19.14
CA PRO A 121 14.40 -3.32 18.29
C PRO A 121 13.93 -4.55 19.09
N GLY A 122 13.16 -5.43 18.43
CA GLY A 122 12.67 -6.69 18.99
C GLY A 122 12.35 -7.71 17.90
N GLU A 123 12.51 -8.99 18.22
CA GLU A 123 12.13 -10.11 17.35
C GLU A 123 10.74 -10.60 17.74
N TYR A 124 9.85 -10.68 16.74
CA TYR A 124 8.45 -11.03 16.94
C TYR A 124 8.05 -12.10 15.94
N ASP A 125 7.41 -13.14 16.43
CA ASP A 125 6.89 -14.24 15.63
C ASP A 125 5.37 -14.12 15.48
N LEU A 126 4.89 -14.40 14.27
CA LEU A 126 3.48 -14.42 13.94
C LEU A 126 3.07 -15.85 13.59
N HIS A 127 2.26 -16.45 14.45
CA HIS A 127 1.67 -17.76 14.19
C HIS A 127 0.23 -17.60 13.74
N ILE A 128 -0.11 -18.14 12.57
CA ILE A 128 -1.41 -17.92 11.92
C ILE A 128 -2.09 -19.28 11.74
N GLU A 129 -3.29 -19.43 12.29
CA GLU A 129 -4.08 -20.65 12.24
C GLU A 129 -5.51 -20.39 11.77
N GLY A 130 -6.14 -21.42 11.22
CA GLY A 130 -7.54 -21.39 10.79
C GLY A 130 -7.70 -21.34 9.27
N THR A 131 -8.84 -20.80 8.82
CA THR A 131 -9.23 -20.82 7.39
C THR A 131 -9.52 -19.42 6.88
N GLY A 132 -8.95 -19.08 5.72
CA GLY A 132 -9.12 -17.78 5.07
C GLY A 132 -7.80 -17.03 4.90
N CYS A 133 -7.89 -15.80 4.39
CA CYS A 133 -6.74 -14.91 4.20
C CYS A 133 -6.85 -13.69 5.11
N VAL A 134 -5.74 -13.27 5.70
CA VAL A 134 -5.63 -12.04 6.49
C VAL A 134 -4.53 -11.15 5.92
N PHE A 135 -4.76 -9.84 5.95
CA PHE A 135 -3.76 -8.85 5.56
C PHE A 135 -3.06 -8.31 6.81
N ILE A 136 -1.75 -8.52 6.90
CA ILE A 136 -0.94 -8.10 8.04
C ILE A 136 0.05 -7.03 7.59
N GLN A 137 0.09 -5.92 8.31
CA GLN A 137 1.01 -4.81 8.05
C GLN A 137 1.72 -4.39 9.35
N SER A 138 3.05 -4.41 9.32
CA SER A 138 3.89 -3.78 10.35
C SER A 138 4.42 -2.43 9.88
N VAL A 139 4.39 -1.45 10.78
CA VAL A 139 4.81 -0.06 10.56
C VAL A 139 5.64 0.40 11.75
N LEU A 140 6.90 0.78 11.49
CA LEU A 140 7.80 1.41 12.45
C LEU A 140 7.94 2.90 12.09
N LYS A 141 7.77 3.79 13.08
CA LYS A 141 7.99 5.23 12.93
C LYS A 141 8.96 5.68 14.00
N TYR A 142 10.04 6.35 13.58
CA TYR A 142 11.06 6.88 14.47
C TYR A 142 11.74 8.07 13.82
N ASN A 143 12.30 8.96 14.64
CA ASN A 143 13.09 10.10 14.16
C ASN A 143 14.56 9.70 14.20
N GLU A 144 15.29 9.90 13.10
CA GLU A 144 16.75 9.80 13.08
C GLU A 144 17.36 11.21 13.01
N ALA A 145 18.47 11.41 13.72
CA ALA A 145 19.34 12.54 13.40
C ALA A 145 19.94 12.31 12.01
N LEU A 146 19.99 13.35 11.18
CA LEU A 146 20.60 13.29 9.85
C LEU A 146 22.07 12.91 9.98
N LEU A 147 22.39 11.64 9.76
CA LEU A 147 23.77 11.19 9.57
C LEU A 147 24.15 11.45 8.10
N PRO A 148 25.38 11.89 7.81
CA PRO A 148 25.85 12.09 6.45
C PRO A 148 25.97 10.73 5.75
N ARG A 149 24.86 10.26 5.18
CA ARG A 149 24.84 9.15 4.21
C ARG A 149 25.15 9.73 2.83
N PRO A 150 25.71 8.96 1.89
CA PRO A 150 25.79 9.38 0.51
C PRO A 150 24.36 9.48 -0.05
N ASP A 151 23.81 10.69 -0.09
CA ASP A 151 22.49 10.93 -0.65
C ASP A 151 22.51 10.61 -2.15
N THR A 152 21.47 9.93 -2.64
CA THR A 152 21.32 9.62 -4.08
C THR A 152 21.15 10.89 -4.93
N PHE A 153 20.67 11.97 -4.30
CA PHE A 153 20.60 13.32 -4.84
C PHE A 153 20.65 14.32 -3.67
N SER A 154 21.15 15.52 -3.90
CA SER A 154 21.18 16.62 -2.95
C SER A 154 20.22 17.72 -3.40
N ILE A 155 19.36 18.19 -2.48
CA ILE A 155 18.49 19.34 -2.71
C ILE A 155 18.95 20.49 -1.83
N THR A 156 19.29 21.61 -2.44
CA THR A 156 19.62 22.85 -1.72
C THR A 156 18.59 23.92 -2.07
N ALA A 157 17.91 24.47 -1.05
CA ALA A 157 17.02 25.60 -1.21
C ALA A 157 17.62 26.85 -0.54
N LYS A 158 17.77 27.95 -1.28
CA LYS A 158 18.28 29.24 -0.77
C LYS A 158 17.31 30.36 -1.06
N ILE A 159 17.12 31.24 -0.09
CA ILE A 159 16.35 32.48 -0.28
C ILE A 159 17.28 33.50 -0.94
N VAL A 160 16.90 34.00 -2.11
CA VAL A 160 17.76 34.87 -2.94
C VAL A 160 17.47 36.36 -2.70
N ASN A 161 16.27 36.71 -2.25
CA ASN A 161 15.91 38.11 -2.01
C ASN A 161 14.85 38.24 -0.91
N CYS A 162 15.17 39.01 0.13
CA CYS A 162 14.22 39.50 1.13
C CYS A 162 14.32 41.03 1.12
N GLY A 163 13.45 41.70 0.35
CA GLY A 163 13.41 43.17 0.35
C GLY A 163 12.93 43.71 1.70
N GLU A 164 13.31 44.95 2.03
CA GLU A 164 13.07 45.60 3.34
C GLU A 164 11.59 45.71 3.76
N ASN A 165 10.63 45.40 2.87
CA ASN A 165 9.20 45.31 3.15
C ASN A 165 8.58 43.91 2.93
N ALA A 166 9.38 42.84 2.94
CA ALA A 166 9.03 41.41 3.06
C ALA A 166 7.75 40.89 2.36
N ALA A 167 7.28 41.51 1.28
CA ALA A 167 6.05 41.10 0.59
C ALA A 167 6.29 39.95 -0.42
N VAL A 168 7.52 39.79 -0.90
CA VAL A 168 7.89 38.76 -1.90
C VAL A 168 9.30 38.24 -1.60
N PHE A 169 9.48 36.92 -1.62
CA PHE A 169 10.78 36.26 -1.56
C PHE A 169 10.92 35.22 -2.69
N TYR A 170 12.15 35.02 -3.16
CA TYR A 170 12.49 34.06 -4.21
C TYR A 170 13.29 32.89 -3.62
N LEU A 171 12.89 31.66 -3.96
CA LEU A 171 13.61 30.44 -3.62
C LEU A 171 14.38 29.93 -4.84
N ASN A 172 15.69 29.72 -4.67
CA ASN A 172 16.51 28.98 -5.61
C ASN A 172 16.66 27.55 -5.10
N ILE A 173 16.15 26.58 -5.87
CA ILE A 173 16.21 25.15 -5.55
C ILE A 173 17.18 24.49 -6.55
N VAL A 174 18.24 23.86 -6.05
CA VAL A 174 19.23 23.12 -6.84
C VAL A 174 19.12 21.64 -6.47
N VAL A 175 18.98 20.79 -7.47
CA VAL A 175 19.00 19.32 -7.33
C VAL A 175 20.24 18.79 -8.05
N ARG A 176 21.12 18.04 -7.36
CA ARG A 176 22.33 17.39 -7.94
C ARG A 176 22.38 15.93 -7.60
#